data_AF-A0A3M2GSR6-F1
#
_entry.id   AF-A0A3M2GSR6-F1
#
_cell.length_a   1.000
_cell.length_b   1.000
_cell.length_c   1.000
_cell.angle_alpha   90.00
_cell.angle_beta   90.00
_cell.angle_gamma   90.00
#
_symmetry.space_group_name_H-M   'P 1'
#
loop_
_entity.id
_entity.type
_entity.pdbx_description
1 polymer ?
#
loop_
_entity_poly.entity_id
_entity_poly.type
_entity_poly.pdbx_seq_one_letter_code
_entity_poly.pdbx_strand_id
1 'polypeptide(L)' 'MDKNYRGLFSKMGEGLLEKFIEDVHRELESRPDDAELLFKLGVAYSRMGNTSKAREVYKRLKELSPEKAKELLDIIYEV' A
#
# COMPACT_ATOMS: atom_id res chain seq x y z
N MET A 1 -8.59 16.48 -5.35
CA MET A 1 -7.67 15.69 -4.51
C MET A 1 -6.99 14.71 -5.44
N ASP A 2 -5.88 15.16 -6.03
CA ASP A 2 -5.08 14.38 -6.97
C ASP A 2 -4.55 13.12 -6.29
N LYS A 3 -5.19 11.97 -6.59
CA LYS A 3 -4.75 10.63 -6.18
C LYS A 3 -3.45 10.26 -6.93
N ASN A 4 -2.36 10.97 -6.61
CA ASN A 4 -1.05 10.88 -7.27
C ASN A 4 -0.24 9.61 -6.93
N TYR A 5 -0.75 8.73 -6.07
CA TYR A 5 -0.14 7.43 -5.80
C TYR A 5 -0.13 6.52 -7.04
N ARG A 6 -1.11 6.69 -7.94
CA ARG A 6 -1.04 6.06 -9.26
C ARG A 6 0.24 6.48 -9.97
N GLY A 7 0.64 7.75 -9.93
CA GLY A 7 1.86 8.25 -10.57
C GLY A 7 3.16 7.67 -10.00
N LEU A 8 3.26 7.56 -8.67
CA LEU A 8 4.45 7.01 -7.99
C LEU A 8 4.73 5.57 -8.42
N PHE A 9 3.68 4.72 -8.44
CA PHE A 9 3.83 3.30 -8.74
C PHE A 9 3.58 2.94 -10.22
N SER A 10 2.96 3.80 -11.02
CA SER A 10 2.62 3.51 -12.44
C SER A 10 3.84 3.32 -13.33
N LYS A 11 5.00 3.85 -12.94
CA LYS A 11 6.24 3.76 -13.71
C LYS A 11 7.22 2.74 -13.12
N MET A 12 6.89 2.12 -12.00
CA MET A 12 7.74 1.11 -11.36
C MET A 12 7.48 -0.24 -12.03
N GLY A 13 8.53 -0.87 -12.54
CA GLY A 13 8.50 -2.27 -12.95
C GLY A 13 8.43 -3.22 -11.74
N GLU A 14 8.13 -4.49 -11.99
CA GLU A 14 7.94 -5.51 -10.95
C GLU A 14 9.13 -5.58 -9.96
N GLY A 15 10.37 -5.65 -10.46
CA GLY A 15 11.54 -5.71 -9.58
C GLY A 15 11.75 -4.45 -8.71
N LEU A 16 11.29 -3.28 -9.16
CA LEU A 16 11.32 -2.07 -8.33
C LEU A 16 10.23 -2.09 -7.27
N LEU A 17 9.07 -2.67 -7.57
CA LEU A 17 7.99 -2.88 -6.60
C LEU A 17 8.39 -3.88 -5.52
N GLU A 18 9.06 -4.98 -5.90
CA GLU A 18 9.58 -5.97 -4.94
C GLU A 18 10.56 -5.33 -3.97
N LYS A 19 11.58 -4.62 -4.48
CA LYS A 19 12.54 -3.91 -3.64
C LYS A 19 11.86 -2.87 -2.73
N PHE A 20 10.89 -2.14 -3.26
CA PHE A 20 10.12 -1.16 -2.48
C PHE A 20 9.37 -1.83 -1.32
N ILE A 21 8.75 -2.98 -1.56
CA ILE A 21 8.05 -3.75 -0.53
C ILE A 21 9.03 -4.21 0.55
N GLU A 22 10.21 -4.69 0.17
CA GLU A 22 11.26 -5.07 1.13
C GLU A 22 11.73 -3.88 1.97
N ASP A 23 11.96 -2.73 1.33
CA ASP A 23 12.34 -1.48 2.01
C ASP A 23 11.29 -1.05 3.03
N VAL A 24 10.01 -1.05 2.63
CA VAL A 24 8.90 -0.68 3.51
C VAL A 24 8.73 -1.67 4.66
N HIS A 25 8.93 -2.97 4.45
CA HIS A 25 8.89 -3.95 5.54
C HIS A 25 9.93 -3.65 6.61
N ARG A 26 11.17 -3.32 6.21
CA ARG A 26 12.23 -2.94 7.16
C ARG A 26 11.88 -1.66 7.94
N GLU A 27 11.28 -0.68 7.27
CA GLU A 27 10.83 0.53 7.96
C GLU A 27 9.70 0.25 8.97
N LEU A 28 8.80 -0.69 8.64
CA LEU A 28 7.71 -1.12 9.51
C LEU A 28 8.19 -1.92 10.73
N GLU A 29 9.38 -2.54 10.69
CA GLU A 29 9.95 -3.18 11.89
C GLU A 29 10.17 -2.17 13.03
N SER A 30 10.55 -0.94 12.68
CA SER A 30 10.74 0.15 13.65
C SER A 30 9.47 0.97 13.89
N ARG A 31 8.56 1.01 12.92
CA ARG A 31 7.31 1.80 12.98
C ARG A 31 6.13 0.94 12.53
N PRO A 32 5.72 -0.06 13.33
CA PRO A 32 4.77 -1.08 12.89
C PRO A 32 3.39 -0.53 12.54
N ASP A 33 3.02 0.61 13.11
CA ASP A 33 1.70 1.24 12.97
C ASP A 33 1.75 2.55 12.18
N ASP A 34 2.81 2.78 11.42
CA ASP A 34 2.87 3.92 10.49
C ASP A 34 1.88 3.71 9.35
N ALA A 35 0.74 4.41 9.45
CA ALA A 35 -0.34 4.29 8.49
C ALA A 35 0.05 4.75 7.06
N GLU A 36 1.04 5.62 6.89
CA GLU A 36 1.51 6.03 5.57
C GLU A 36 2.35 4.90 4.93
N LEU A 37 3.24 4.28 5.70
CA LEU A 37 4.02 3.12 5.23
C LEU A 37 3.12 1.93 4.91
N LEU A 38 2.17 1.63 5.79
CA LEU A 38 1.15 0.60 5.55
C LEU A 38 0.36 0.92 4.28
N PHE A 39 -0.10 2.14 4.08
CA PHE A 39 -0.82 2.52 2.87
C PHE A 39 0.02 2.29 1.60
N LYS A 40 1.27 2.77 1.58
CA LYS A 40 2.19 2.55 0.45
C LYS A 40 2.44 1.06 0.17
N LEU A 41 2.57 0.25 1.21
CA LEU A 41 2.71 -1.21 1.09
C LEU A 41 1.48 -1.83 0.42
N GLY A 42 0.28 -1.40 0.83
CA GLY A 42 -0.98 -1.85 0.24
C GLY A 42 -1.11 -1.49 -1.24
N VAL A 43 -0.74 -0.25 -1.61
CA VAL A 43 -0.74 0.18 -3.01
C VAL A 43 0.25 -0.64 -3.84
N ALA A 44 1.46 -0.88 -3.33
CA ALA A 44 2.46 -1.70 -4.01
C ALA A 44 1.97 -3.15 -4.22
N TYR A 45 1.34 -3.76 -3.21
CA TYR A 45 0.75 -5.10 -3.35
C TYR A 45 -0.39 -5.15 -4.36
N SER A 46 -1.27 -4.15 -4.38
CA SER A 46 -2.34 -4.04 -5.38
C SER A 46 -1.76 -3.93 -6.80
N ARG A 47 -0.71 -3.13 -7.00
CA ARG A 47 -0.02 -2.99 -8.29
C ARG A 47 0.65 -4.27 -8.77
N MET A 48 1.14 -5.10 -7.87
CA MET A 48 1.69 -6.43 -8.19
C MET A 48 0.60 -7.50 -8.40
N GLY A 49 -0.69 -7.12 -8.39
CA GLY A 49 -1.81 -8.08 -8.46
C GLY A 49 -2.01 -8.90 -7.19
N ASN A 50 -1.25 -8.63 -6.12
CA ASN A 50 -1.34 -9.33 -4.85
C ASN A 50 -2.45 -8.76 -3.97
N THR A 51 -3.68 -8.95 -4.44
CA THR A 51 -4.91 -8.46 -3.79
C THR A 51 -5.06 -9.00 -2.37
N SER A 52 -4.66 -10.25 -2.12
CA SER A 52 -4.73 -10.86 -0.79
C SER A 52 -3.90 -10.10 0.24
N LYS A 53 -2.62 -9.80 -0.07
CA LYS A 53 -1.77 -9.02 0.83
C LYS A 53 -2.23 -7.56 0.97
N ALA A 54 -2.73 -6.95 -0.10
CA ALA A 54 -3.30 -5.61 -0.02
C ALA A 54 -4.52 -5.55 0.94
N ARG A 55 -5.36 -6.61 0.96
CA ARG A 55 -6.47 -6.72 1.92
C ARG A 55 -6.02 -6.91 3.36
N GLU A 56 -4.90 -7.58 3.60
CA GLU A 56 -4.32 -7.68 4.95
C GLU A 56 -3.87 -6.31 5.45
N VAL A 57 -3.21 -5.53 4.60
CA VAL A 57 -2.86 -4.14 4.89
C VAL A 57 -4.10 -3.30 5.16
N TYR A 58 -5.16 -3.44 4.34
CA TYR A 58 -6.44 -2.74 4.56
C TYR A 58 -7.01 -3.01 5.96
N LYS A 59 -6.97 -4.26 6.43
CA LYS A 59 -7.46 -4.60 7.78
C LYS A 59 -6.68 -3.87 8.86
N ARG A 60 -5.36 -3.76 8.73
CA ARG A 60 -4.52 -3.01 9.68
C ARG A 60 -4.81 -1.51 9.61
N LEU A 61 -4.91 -0.95 8.40
CA LEU A 61 -5.25 0.46 8.22
C LEU A 61 -6.63 0.80 8.75
N LYS A 62 -7.60 -0.11 8.70
CA LYS A 62 -8.95 0.15 9.20
C LYS A 62 -8.95 0.53 10.68
N GLU A 63 -8.04 -0.03 11.46
CA GLU A 63 -7.90 0.26 12.90
C GLU A 63 -7.09 1.55 13.15
N LEU A 64 -6.10 1.84 12.31
CA LEU A 64 -5.16 2.95 12.51
C LEU A 64 -5.60 4.25 11.83
N SER A 65 -6.12 4.15 10.62
CA SER A 65 -6.56 5.25 9.77
C SER A 65 -7.66 4.78 8.81
N PRO A 66 -8.94 4.86 9.23
CA PRO A 66 -10.08 4.48 8.40
C PRO A 66 -10.14 5.20 7.05
N GLU A 67 -9.66 6.44 6.99
CA GLU A 67 -9.58 7.23 5.75
C GLU A 67 -8.63 6.58 4.73
N LYS A 68 -7.40 6.24 5.15
CA LYS A 68 -6.43 5.54 4.30
C LYS A 68 -6.89 4.12 3.96
N ALA A 69 -7.59 3.45 4.88
CA ALA A 69 -8.18 2.14 4.61
C ALA A 69 -9.20 2.24 3.47
N LYS A 70 -10.09 3.24 3.51
CA LYS A 70 -11.06 3.48 2.44
C LYS A 70 -10.37 3.78 1.11
N GLU A 71 -9.36 4.65 1.12
CA GLU A 71 -8.59 4.96 -0.10
C GLU A 71 -7.90 3.72 -0.66
N LEU A 72 -7.30 2.89 0.19
CA LEU A 72 -6.67 1.64 -0.24
C LEU A 72 -7.71 0.66 -0.79
N LEU A 73 -8.91 0.62 -0.20
CA LEU A 73 -10.00 -0.22 -0.69
C LEU A 73 -10.44 0.17 -2.11
N ASP A 74 -10.56 1.48 -2.39
CA ASP A 74 -10.84 1.99 -3.74
C ASP A 74 -9.77 1.53 -4.74
N ILE A 75 -8.48 1.54 -4.32
CA ILE A 75 -7.35 1.11 -5.15
C ILE A 75 -7.38 -0.41 -5.39
N ILE A 76 -7.66 -1.21 -4.35
CA ILE A 76 -7.71 -2.67 -4.45
C ILE A 76 -8.77 -3.15 -5.45
N TYR A 77 -9.91 -2.47 -5.50
CA TYR A 77 -11.05 -2.90 -6.31
C TYR A 77 -11.25 -2.09 -7.59
N GLU A 78 -10.33 -1.17 -7.92
CA GLU A 78 -10.40 -0.25 -9.07
C GLU A 78 -11.84 0.10 -9.51
N VAL A 79 -12.49 1.00 -8.76
CA VAL A 79 -13.66 1.77 -9.22
C VAL A 79 -13.25 3.13 -9.74
#